data_AF-A0A7W1UQX5-F1
#
_entry.id   AF-A0A7W1UQX5-F1
#
_cell.length_a   1.000
_cell.length_b   1.000
_cell.length_c   1.000
_cell.angle_alpha   90.00
_cell.angle_beta   90.00
_cell.angle_gamma   90.00
#
_symmetry.space_group_name_H-M   'P 1'
#
loop_
_entity.id
_entity.type
_entity.pdbx_description
1 polymer ?
#
loop_
_entity_poly.entity_id
_entity_poly.type
_entity_poly.pdbx_seq_one_letter_code
_entity_poly.pdbx_strand_id
1 'polypeptide(L)'
;MKINNIFSVSVVVVAAVMAFNNQANAQAKYFSGYVIMLNGDTLKGELKKNPKREFDNFAKAAYRKKDGGEMKTFSPAKIKEYKVDGVTYVSRNVNGEQVFVKRLSQGTVNLYESQVEVLQMNDLKVKSDYYMEKEAGEFVKIKSGKFKKQVEEVMADNEEILKALA
;
A
#
# COMPACT_ATOMS: atom_id res chain seq x y z
N MET A 1 -19.75 -43.50 44.05
CA MET A 1 -18.81 -43.77 42.95
C MET A 1 -17.89 -42.55 42.83
N LYS A 2 -16.63 -42.66 43.28
CA LYS A 2 -15.68 -41.54 43.34
C LYS A 2 -14.95 -41.46 42.01
N ILE A 3 -15.06 -40.32 41.32
CA ILE A 3 -14.32 -40.05 40.08
C ILE A 3 -12.89 -39.71 40.49
N ASN A 4 -11.93 -40.54 40.09
CA ASN A 4 -10.51 -40.29 40.31
C ASN A 4 -10.06 -39.17 39.37
N ASN A 5 -9.76 -38.00 39.94
CA ASN A 5 -9.15 -36.88 39.22
C ASN A 5 -7.70 -37.25 38.84
N ILE A 6 -7.54 -37.93 37.71
CA ILE A 6 -6.25 -38.09 37.04
C ILE A 6 -6.16 -37.04 35.93
N PHE A 7 -6.30 -35.77 36.29
CA PHE A 7 -5.77 -34.69 35.45
C PHE A 7 -4.32 -34.49 35.87
N SER A 8 -3.45 -35.35 35.31
CA SER A 8 -2.00 -35.24 35.46
C SER A 8 -1.56 -33.84 35.07
N VAL A 9 -0.79 -33.18 35.96
CA VAL A 9 -0.15 -31.88 35.73
C VAL A 9 0.59 -31.84 34.38
N SER A 10 1.07 -32.98 33.91
CA SER A 10 1.71 -33.14 32.59
C SER A 10 0.77 -32.83 31.42
N VAL A 11 -0.52 -33.15 31.50
CA VAL A 11 -1.50 -32.89 30.43
C VAL A 11 -1.78 -31.39 30.32
N VAL A 12 -1.84 -30.69 31.47
CA VAL A 12 -2.07 -29.23 31.51
C VAL A 12 -0.87 -28.46 30.95
N VAL A 13 0.36 -28.91 31.25
CA VAL A 13 1.59 -28.30 30.72
C VAL A 13 1.72 -28.49 29.22
N VAL A 14 1.41 -29.68 28.69
CA VAL A 14 1.44 -29.93 27.24
C VAL A 14 0.40 -29.09 26.49
N ALA A 15 -0.82 -28.95 27.04
CA ALA A 15 -1.85 -28.10 26.45
C ALA A 15 -1.46 -26.60 26.45
N ALA A 16 -0.78 -26.13 27.51
CA ALA A 16 -0.29 -24.75 27.59
C ALA A 16 0.81 -24.46 26.55
N VAL A 17 1.75 -25.39 26.33
CA VAL A 17 2.84 -25.21 25.35
C VAL A 17 2.33 -25.17 23.89
N MET A 18 1.24 -25.88 23.59
CA MET A 18 0.61 -25.80 22.25
C MET A 18 -0.16 -24.49 22.03
N ALA A 19 -0.74 -23.89 23.07
CA ALA A 19 -1.49 -22.65 22.95
C ALA A 19 -0.61 -21.42 22.62
N PHE A 20 0.66 -21.42 23.04
CA PHE A 20 1.59 -20.32 22.76
C PHE A 20 2.28 -20.38 21.38
N ASN A 21 2.20 -21.49 20.65
CA ASN A 21 2.83 -21.62 19.32
C ASN A 21 1.95 -21.12 18.16
N ASN A 22 0.72 -20.70 18.43
CA ASN A 22 -0.16 -20.11 17.41
C ASN A 22 0.02 -18.60 17.24
N GLN A 23 1.22 -18.07 17.47
CA GLN A 23 1.63 -16.85 16.78
C GLN A 23 1.88 -17.21 15.31
N ALA A 24 0.78 -17.33 14.57
CA ALA A 24 0.78 -17.45 13.13
C ALA A 24 1.49 -16.23 12.55
N ASN A 25 2.80 -16.39 12.33
CA ASN A 25 3.63 -15.45 11.59
C ASN A 25 2.87 -15.09 10.32
N ALA A 26 2.45 -13.84 10.21
CA ALA A 26 1.82 -13.32 9.01
C ALA A 26 2.86 -13.37 7.89
N GLN A 27 2.93 -14.51 7.20
CA GLN A 27 3.90 -14.73 6.14
C GLN A 27 3.61 -13.74 5.03
N ALA A 28 4.54 -12.79 4.86
CA ALA A 28 4.54 -11.91 3.71
C ALA A 28 4.59 -12.77 2.44
N LYS A 29 3.64 -12.52 1.54
CA LYS A 29 3.52 -13.27 0.29
C LYS A 29 4.26 -12.55 -0.82
N TYR A 30 4.71 -13.31 -1.80
CA TYR A 30 5.33 -12.78 -3.01
C TYR A 30 4.31 -12.84 -4.14
N PHE A 31 4.24 -11.76 -4.91
CA PHE A 31 3.32 -11.63 -6.04
C PHE A 31 4.10 -11.22 -7.27
N SER A 32 3.72 -11.76 -8.43
CA SER A 32 4.29 -11.32 -9.70
C SER A 32 4.03 -9.83 -9.93
N GLY A 33 5.05 -9.15 -10.46
CA GLY A 33 5.03 -7.71 -10.60
C GLY A 33 6.21 -7.17 -11.38
N TYR A 34 6.35 -5.85 -11.36
CA TYR A 34 7.49 -5.18 -11.97
C TYR A 34 7.85 -3.90 -11.22
N VAL A 35 9.06 -3.42 -11.47
CA VAL A 35 9.57 -2.12 -11.03
C VAL A 35 10.04 -1.36 -12.27
N ILE A 36 9.63 -0.09 -12.42
CA ILE A 36 10.12 0.82 -13.45
C ILE A 36 11.13 1.77 -12.81
N MET A 37 12.37 1.70 -13.27
CA MET A 37 13.48 2.51 -12.81
C MET A 37 13.37 3.96 -13.30
N LEU A 38 14.12 4.89 -12.69
CA LEU A 38 14.12 6.30 -13.12
C LEU A 38 14.55 6.51 -14.58
N ASN A 39 15.46 5.67 -15.08
CA ASN A 39 15.89 5.69 -16.48
C ASN A 39 14.86 5.09 -17.46
N GLY A 40 13.76 4.50 -16.97
CA GLY A 40 12.74 3.84 -17.79
C GLY A 40 12.90 2.32 -17.93
N ASP A 41 14.00 1.75 -17.42
CA ASP A 41 14.19 0.30 -17.46
C ASP A 41 13.14 -0.41 -16.59
N THR A 42 12.67 -1.57 -17.07
CA THR A 42 11.68 -2.38 -16.36
C THR A 42 12.30 -3.66 -15.82
N LEU A 43 12.23 -3.87 -14.52
CA LEU A 43 12.61 -5.10 -13.85
C LEU A 43 11.36 -5.95 -13.57
N LYS A 44 11.23 -7.10 -14.25
CA LYS A 44 10.14 -8.05 -14.03
C LYS A 44 10.56 -9.12 -13.03
N GLY A 45 9.68 -9.46 -12.09
CA GLY A 45 9.95 -10.46 -11.06
C GLY A 45 8.81 -10.54 -10.05
N GLU A 46 9.16 -10.74 -8.78
CA GLU A 46 8.20 -10.85 -7.69
C GLU A 46 8.43 -9.76 -6.66
N LEU A 47 7.35 -9.24 -6.09
CA LEU A 47 7.38 -8.29 -5.00
C LEU A 47 6.73 -8.85 -3.75
N LYS A 48 7.35 -8.56 -2.61
CA LYS A 48 6.85 -8.90 -1.29
C LYS A 48 5.73 -7.94 -0.91
N LYS A 49 4.55 -8.46 -0.58
CA LYS A 49 3.41 -7.72 -0.05
C LYS A 49 2.89 -8.42 1.21
N ASN A 50 2.63 -7.65 2.26
CA ASN A 50 1.98 -8.15 3.47
C ASN A 50 0.48 -7.82 3.41
N PRO A 51 -0.41 -8.82 3.23
CA PRO A 51 -1.85 -8.57 3.16
C PRO A 51 -2.44 -7.95 4.43
N LYS A 52 -1.79 -8.13 5.59
CA LYS A 52 -2.24 -7.56 6.87
C LYS A 52 -1.67 -6.17 7.14
N ARG A 53 -0.66 -5.72 6.38
CA ARG A 53 0.00 -4.43 6.56
C ARG A 53 0.19 -3.77 5.19
N GLU A 54 -0.89 -3.22 4.65
CA GLU A 54 -0.88 -2.57 3.33
C GLU A 54 0.04 -1.34 3.31
N PHE A 55 0.16 -0.63 4.44
CA PHE A 55 1.02 0.55 4.60
C PHE A 55 2.48 0.31 4.19
N ASP A 56 3.01 -0.91 4.38
CA ASP A 56 4.41 -1.23 3.99
C ASP A 56 4.67 -0.96 2.49
N ASN A 57 3.64 -1.10 1.65
CA ASN A 57 3.72 -0.84 0.21
C ASN A 57 3.83 0.67 -0.12
N PHE A 58 3.40 1.55 0.78
CA PHE A 58 3.54 3.00 0.60
C PHE A 58 4.96 3.50 0.95
N ALA A 59 5.75 2.70 1.67
CA ALA A 59 7.10 3.05 2.09
C ALA A 59 8.20 2.48 1.18
N LYS A 60 8.08 1.20 0.77
CA LYS A 60 9.14 0.51 0.02
C LYS A 60 8.63 -0.61 -0.87
N ALA A 61 9.33 -0.85 -1.97
CA ALA A 61 9.10 -1.99 -2.85
C ALA A 61 10.21 -3.03 -2.66
N ALA A 62 9.88 -4.19 -2.12
CA ALA A 62 10.83 -5.28 -1.90
C ALA A 62 10.71 -6.32 -3.02
N TYR A 63 11.67 -6.32 -3.93
CA TYR A 63 11.69 -7.05 -5.19
C TYR A 63 12.70 -8.21 -5.18
N ARG A 64 12.37 -9.31 -5.86
CA ARG A 64 13.31 -10.37 -6.25
C ARG A 64 13.07 -10.79 -7.70
N LYS A 65 14.12 -11.23 -8.39
CA LYS A 65 14.03 -11.69 -9.78
C LYS A 65 13.30 -13.03 -9.91
N LYS A 66 13.47 -13.92 -8.95
CA LYS A 66 12.86 -15.25 -8.88
C LYS A 66 12.79 -15.72 -7.42
N ASP A 67 12.01 -16.77 -7.16
CA ASP A 67 11.95 -17.38 -5.84
C ASP A 67 13.34 -17.84 -5.36
N GLY A 68 13.61 -17.62 -4.08
CA GLY A 68 14.94 -17.83 -3.47
C GLY A 68 16.05 -16.88 -3.96
N GLY A 69 15.76 -15.92 -4.84
CA GLY A 69 16.73 -14.93 -5.31
C GLY A 69 17.04 -13.83 -4.29
N GLU A 70 18.09 -13.05 -4.57
CA GLU A 70 18.45 -11.87 -3.78
C GLU A 70 17.31 -10.84 -3.75
N MET A 71 17.00 -10.35 -2.55
CA MET A 71 15.98 -9.32 -2.32
C MET A 71 16.61 -7.92 -2.45
N LYS A 72 16.06 -7.11 -3.35
CA LYS A 72 16.40 -5.69 -3.51
C LYS A 72 15.24 -4.84 -3.02
N THR A 73 15.55 -3.84 -2.20
CA THR A 73 14.54 -2.88 -1.72
C THR A 73 14.71 -1.56 -2.43
N PHE A 74 13.61 -1.07 -3.02
CA PHE A 74 13.54 0.22 -3.68
C PHE A 74 12.72 1.20 -2.84
N SER A 75 13.23 2.42 -2.71
CA SER A 75 12.50 3.56 -2.15
C SER A 75 11.88 4.40 -3.27
N PRO A 76 10.89 5.26 -2.98
CA PRO A 76 10.25 6.13 -3.98
C PRO A 76 11.25 7.03 -4.71
N ALA A 77 12.32 7.44 -4.04
CA ALA A 77 13.39 8.25 -4.65
C ALA A 77 14.23 7.51 -5.71
N LYS A 78 14.13 6.18 -5.81
CA LYS A 78 14.99 5.36 -6.70
C LYS A 78 14.29 4.79 -7.91
N ILE A 79 12.96 4.83 -7.95
CA ILE A 79 12.13 4.21 -9.00
C ILE A 79 10.96 5.12 -9.37
N LYS A 80 10.41 4.97 -10.57
CA LYS A 80 9.23 5.74 -11.04
C LYS A 80 7.94 5.15 -10.50
N GLU A 81 7.80 3.84 -10.64
CA GLU A 81 6.62 3.11 -10.20
C GLU A 81 6.96 1.63 -10.04
N TYR A 82 6.07 0.91 -9.38
CA TYR A 82 6.09 -0.53 -9.34
C TYR A 82 4.66 -1.07 -9.30
N LYS A 83 4.49 -2.31 -9.73
CA LYS A 83 3.20 -3.00 -9.70
C LYS A 83 3.34 -4.31 -8.94
N VAL A 84 2.45 -4.52 -7.98
CA VAL A 84 2.38 -5.75 -7.19
C VAL A 84 0.93 -6.16 -7.04
N ASP A 85 0.62 -7.44 -7.32
CA ASP A 85 -0.73 -7.98 -7.08
C ASP A 85 -1.84 -7.14 -7.75
N GLY A 86 -1.60 -6.75 -9.01
CA GLY A 86 -2.52 -5.91 -9.79
C GLY A 86 -2.53 -4.42 -9.42
N VAL A 87 -2.00 -4.04 -8.25
CA VAL A 87 -1.99 -2.66 -7.74
C VAL A 87 -0.71 -1.94 -8.18
N THR A 88 -0.87 -0.72 -8.69
CA THR A 88 0.26 0.12 -9.13
C THR A 88 0.54 1.19 -8.08
N TYR A 89 1.80 1.30 -7.69
CA TYR A 89 2.32 2.31 -6.78
C TYR A 89 3.31 3.19 -7.51
N VAL A 90 3.19 4.49 -7.35
CA VAL A 90 3.90 5.49 -8.16
C VAL A 90 4.64 6.42 -7.21
N SER A 91 5.88 6.76 -7.55
CA SER A 91 6.64 7.74 -6.77
C SER A 91 6.14 9.15 -7.06
N ARG A 92 5.78 9.87 -6.00
CA ARG A 92 5.35 11.27 -6.08
C ARG A 92 5.96 12.06 -4.93
N ASN A 93 6.22 13.34 -5.19
CA ASN A 93 6.61 14.28 -4.15
C ASN A 93 5.33 14.78 -3.46
N VAL A 94 5.22 14.50 -2.17
CA VAL A 94 4.13 14.97 -1.31
C VAL A 94 4.75 15.78 -0.18
N ASN A 95 4.46 17.08 -0.13
CA ASN A 95 4.99 18.01 0.89
C ASN A 95 6.52 18.00 1.03
N GLY A 96 7.26 17.80 -0.08
CA GLY A 96 8.72 17.77 -0.08
C GLY A 96 9.32 16.36 0.12
N GLU A 97 8.50 15.35 0.42
CA GLU A 97 8.95 13.97 0.62
C GLU A 97 8.57 13.09 -0.58
N GLN A 98 9.50 12.25 -1.05
CA GLN A 98 9.21 11.25 -2.06
C GLN A 98 8.56 10.03 -1.42
N VAL A 99 7.28 9.78 -1.76
CA VAL A 99 6.47 8.68 -1.23
C VAL A 99 5.91 7.83 -2.37
N PHE A 100 5.57 6.57 -2.08
CA PHE A 100 4.75 5.80 -3.00
C PHE A 100 3.28 6.13 -2.76
N VAL A 101 2.57 6.47 -3.84
CA VAL A 101 1.12 6.64 -3.86
C VAL A 101 0.49 5.51 -4.65
N LYS A 102 -0.61 4.96 -4.16
CA LYS A 102 -1.38 3.92 -4.83
C LYS A 102 -2.24 4.54 -5.92
N ARG A 103 -2.11 4.07 -7.16
CA ARG A 103 -2.97 4.49 -8.28
C ARG A 103 -4.33 3.79 -8.17
N LEU A 104 -5.39 4.58 -8.02
CA LEU A 104 -6.77 4.11 -7.90
C LEU A 104 -7.46 4.05 -9.27
N SER A 105 -7.20 5.04 -10.12
CA SER A 105 -7.70 5.09 -11.49
C SER A 105 -6.66 5.67 -12.43
N GLN A 106 -6.75 5.31 -13.70
CA GLN A 106 -5.89 5.83 -14.77
C GLN A 106 -6.74 6.28 -15.96
N GLY A 107 -6.42 7.44 -16.52
CA GLY A 107 -7.10 8.02 -17.67
C GLY A 107 -6.59 9.43 -17.96
N THR A 108 -7.43 10.29 -18.53
CA THR A 108 -7.13 11.72 -18.70
C THR A 108 -6.78 12.38 -17.37
N VAL A 109 -7.44 11.94 -16.30
CA VAL A 109 -7.16 12.30 -14.92
C VAL A 109 -6.91 11.02 -14.13
N ASN A 110 -5.78 10.97 -13.46
CA ASN A 110 -5.39 9.86 -12.61
C ASN A 110 -5.76 10.18 -11.16
N LEU A 111 -6.29 9.20 -10.44
CA LEU A 111 -6.59 9.30 -9.01
C LEU A 111 -5.60 8.48 -8.20
N TYR A 112 -5.15 9.03 -7.08
CA TYR A 112 -4.18 8.39 -6.20
C TYR A 112 -4.61 8.45 -4.73
N GLU A 113 -4.17 7.46 -3.98
CA GLU A 113 -4.20 7.42 -2.52
C GLU A 113 -2.76 7.50 -2.00
N SER A 114 -2.53 8.32 -0.98
CA SER A 114 -1.31 8.32 -0.18
C SER A 114 -1.67 7.95 1.25
N GLN A 115 -0.88 7.08 1.88
CA GLN A 115 -1.05 6.75 3.29
C GLN A 115 0.09 7.32 4.12
N VAL A 116 -0.22 7.82 5.32
CA VAL A 116 0.75 8.35 6.28
C VAL A 116 0.44 7.78 7.66
N GLU A 117 1.46 7.26 8.34
CA GLU A 117 1.35 6.85 9.75
C GLU A 117 1.40 8.10 10.65
N VAL A 118 0.38 8.28 11.48
CA VAL A 118 0.28 9.39 12.44
C VAL A 118 0.13 8.82 13.84
N LEU A 119 0.99 9.26 14.75
CA LEU A 119 0.85 8.93 16.17
C LEU A 119 -0.30 9.75 16.76
N GLN A 120 -1.37 9.09 17.17
CA GLN A 120 -2.51 9.71 17.84
C GLN A 120 -2.78 9.00 19.17
N MET A 121 -2.68 9.71 20.29
CA MET A 121 -3.00 9.18 21.62
C MET A 121 -2.25 7.88 21.95
N ASN A 122 -0.94 7.81 21.63
CA ASN A 122 -0.07 6.62 21.75
C ASN A 122 -0.39 5.44 20.81
N ASP A 123 -1.36 5.58 19.91
CA ASP A 123 -1.64 4.60 18.86
C ASP A 123 -1.11 5.08 17.50
N LEU A 124 -0.46 4.18 16.76
CA LEU A 124 -0.14 4.40 15.34
C LEU A 124 -1.42 4.23 14.51
N LYS A 125 -1.91 5.32 13.93
CA LYS A 125 -3.04 5.29 12.98
C LYS A 125 -2.58 5.64 11.59
N VAL A 126 -2.99 4.83 10.61
CA VAL A 126 -2.78 5.11 9.19
C VAL A 126 -3.89 6.05 8.73
N LYS A 127 -3.53 7.19 8.15
CA LYS A 127 -4.46 8.11 7.48
C LYS A 127 -4.24 8.08 5.99
N SER A 128 -5.34 8.12 5.23
CA SER A 128 -5.30 8.23 3.78
C SER A 128 -5.64 9.64 3.34
N ASP A 129 -4.84 10.16 2.42
CA ASP A 129 -5.08 11.38 1.65
C ASP A 129 -5.24 11.02 0.17
N TYR A 130 -6.11 11.74 -0.54
CA TYR A 130 -6.37 11.49 -1.95
C TYR A 130 -5.85 12.62 -2.83
N TYR A 131 -5.38 12.28 -4.01
CA TYR A 131 -4.76 13.19 -4.96
C TYR A 131 -5.25 12.92 -6.37
N MET A 132 -5.21 13.94 -7.22
CA MET A 132 -5.48 13.83 -8.65
C MET A 132 -4.41 14.53 -9.47
N GLU A 133 -4.17 14.00 -10.66
CA GLU A 133 -3.17 14.50 -11.60
C GLU A 133 -3.71 14.34 -13.03
N LYS A 134 -3.70 15.42 -13.80
CA LYS A 134 -3.95 15.38 -15.25
C LYS A 134 -2.65 15.09 -15.98
N GLU A 135 -2.70 14.58 -17.21
CA GLU A 135 -1.50 14.40 -18.03
C GLU A 135 -0.74 15.74 -18.16
N ALA A 136 0.53 15.77 -17.72
CA ALA A 136 1.38 16.96 -17.59
C ALA A 136 0.88 18.07 -16.62
N GLY A 137 -0.13 17.79 -15.81
CA GLY A 137 -0.66 18.70 -14.80
C GLY A 137 0.02 18.57 -13.43
N GLU A 138 -0.41 19.41 -12.49
CA GLU A 138 0.06 19.33 -11.11
C GLU A 138 -0.55 18.16 -10.35
N PHE A 139 0.21 17.63 -9.39
CA PHE A 139 -0.26 16.62 -8.44
C PHE A 139 -1.01 17.31 -7.29
N VAL A 140 -2.34 17.33 -7.37
CA VAL A 140 -3.20 18.15 -6.49
C VAL A 140 -3.86 17.29 -5.42
N LYS A 141 -3.72 17.69 -4.14
CA LYS A 141 -4.45 17.08 -3.02
C LYS A 141 -5.94 17.42 -3.09
N ILE A 142 -6.78 16.40 -3.01
CA ILE A 142 -8.24 16.53 -2.96
C ILE A 142 -8.66 16.95 -1.56
N LYS A 143 -9.37 18.08 -1.47
CA LYS A 143 -9.91 18.61 -0.21
C LYS A 143 -11.42 18.53 -0.25
N SER A 144 -12.04 17.84 0.71
CA SER A 144 -13.51 17.65 0.73
C SER A 144 -14.29 18.96 0.54
N GLY A 145 -13.95 20.01 1.28
CA GLY A 145 -14.61 21.33 1.16
C GLY A 145 -14.33 22.09 -0.15
N LYS A 146 -13.42 21.60 -1.01
CA LYS A 146 -13.14 22.19 -2.33
C LYS A 146 -13.33 21.19 -3.47
N PHE A 147 -13.88 19.99 -3.20
CA PHE A 147 -13.91 18.88 -4.14
C PHE A 147 -14.53 19.30 -5.49
N LYS A 148 -15.76 19.85 -5.47
CA LYS A 148 -16.47 20.29 -6.67
C LYS A 148 -15.62 21.23 -7.53
N LYS A 149 -15.11 22.31 -6.92
CA LYS A 149 -14.25 23.29 -7.60
C LYS A 149 -12.98 22.67 -8.18
N GLN A 150 -12.32 21.80 -7.42
CA GLN A 150 -11.08 21.18 -7.90
C GLN A 150 -11.34 20.20 -9.05
N VAL A 151 -12.48 19.49 -9.05
CA VAL A 151 -12.88 18.62 -10.16
C VAL A 151 -13.23 19.45 -11.39
N GLU A 152 -13.98 20.55 -11.23
CA GLU A 152 -14.30 21.49 -12.31
C GLU A 152 -13.03 22.05 -12.99
N GLU A 153 -12.03 22.43 -12.20
CA GLU A 153 -10.73 22.92 -12.71
C GLU A 153 -9.98 21.85 -13.50
N VAL A 154 -9.89 20.62 -12.97
CA VAL A 154 -9.13 19.53 -13.59
C VAL A 154 -9.84 18.97 -14.84
N MET A 155 -11.18 19.00 -14.85
CA MET A 155 -12.03 18.51 -15.93
C MET A 155 -12.58 19.63 -16.82
N ALA A 156 -11.94 20.80 -16.84
CA ALA A 156 -12.42 21.98 -17.57
C ALA A 156 -12.58 21.75 -19.09
N ASP A 157 -11.91 20.75 -19.64
CA ASP A 157 -11.96 20.33 -21.04
C ASP A 157 -13.04 19.27 -21.34
N ASN A 158 -13.81 18.84 -20.34
CA ASN A 158 -14.87 17.85 -20.51
C ASN A 158 -16.24 18.40 -20.09
N GLU A 159 -16.91 19.07 -21.04
CA GLU A 159 -18.21 19.71 -20.80
C GLU A 159 -19.30 18.75 -20.29
N GLU A 160 -19.28 17.48 -20.70
CA GLU A 160 -20.28 16.49 -20.25
C GLU A 160 -20.17 16.22 -18.75
N ILE A 161 -18.94 16.08 -18.25
CA ILE A 161 -18.66 15.91 -16.81
C ILE A 161 -19.05 17.18 -16.05
N LEU A 162 -18.72 18.36 -16.58
CA LEU A 162 -19.10 19.63 -15.93
C LEU A 162 -20.62 19.79 -15.81
N LYS A 163 -21.37 19.42 -16.84
CA LYS A 163 -22.84 19.43 -16.83
C LYS A 163 -23.42 18.46 -15.81
N ALA A 164 -22.78 17.31 -15.59
CA ALA A 164 -23.19 16.32 -14.59
C ALA A 164 -22.85 16.71 -13.13
N LEU A 165 -21.97 17.68 -12.92
CA LEU A 165 -21.60 18.21 -11.59
C LEU A 165 -22.48 19.36 -11.12
N ALA A 166 -23.28 19.95 -12.03
CA ALA A 166 -24.21 21.04 -11.76
C ALA A 166 -25.39 20.58 -10.91
#